data_AF-A0A415K6R2-F1
#
_entry.id   AF-A0A415K6R2-F1
#
_cell.length_a   1.000
_cell.length_b   1.000
_cell.length_c   1.000
_cell.angle_alpha   90.00
_cell.angle_beta   90.00
_cell.angle_gamma   90.00
#
_symmetry.space_group_name_H-M   'P 1'
#
loop_
_entity.id
_entity.type
_entity.pdbx_description
1 polymer ?
#
loop_
_entity_poly.entity_id
_entity_poly.type
_entity_poly.pdbx_seq_one_letter_code
_entity_poly.pdbx_strand_id
1 'polypeptide(L)'
;MKLHHIAIWTFRLEELKEFYVRFFGGKSNEKYINPKKGFESYFVSFGEGTDLELMSRTNVQNTPIEENRVGLTHFAFTFPSQEEVLRFTEQMRSEGYTIAGEPRTSGDGYFESVVLDPDGNRIECVYREITGGGKGEGKTETAIGAETEVGQEAEARPNTETESIHSVTLDTERLLLRPFEEKDAEAFFACCQNPNLGNNAGWSPHRTLDESRRILHSTFINQEDIWAMILKETQQLIGSVGIIPDPKRENPQVRMLGYWLDETYWGKGYMTESVQGVLKYGFEKLKLSLITATCYPHNKRSQKVLKKNGFIYEGTLHQAELTYNGNIYDHQCYYLPGISQPTPEDYEKILYVWETSVRHTHDFLTEEDIQFYKPLMQEHYLPVVELFVIRNANGKIAAFMGLSDELIEMLFVHPDEQGKGYGKRLIEYARDKKQMDKVDVNEQNEKALQFYLHLGFQIIGRDETDSMGKPFPILHLQLPEANPGNRN
;
A
#
# COMPACT_ATOMS: atom_id res chain seq x y z
N MET A 1 30.18 31.99 -9.48
CA MET A 1 29.09 31.02 -9.67
C MET A 1 27.85 31.60 -8.99
N LYS A 2 26.66 31.49 -9.60
CA LYS A 2 25.38 31.98 -9.05
C LYS A 2 24.40 30.81 -8.99
N LEU A 3 23.52 30.79 -8.00
CA LEU A 3 22.46 29.79 -7.92
C LEU A 3 21.40 30.12 -8.99
N HIS A 4 21.21 29.24 -9.98
CA HIS A 4 20.31 29.51 -11.09
C HIS A 4 18.83 29.35 -10.70
N HIS A 5 18.46 28.20 -10.15
CA HIS A 5 17.10 27.93 -9.69
C HIS A 5 17.09 26.95 -8.52
N ILE A 6 15.98 26.93 -7.78
CA ILE A 6 15.62 25.88 -6.81
C ILE A 6 14.38 25.18 -7.36
N ALA A 7 14.38 23.85 -7.37
CA ALA A 7 13.28 23.08 -7.92
C ALA A 7 12.41 22.47 -6.81
N ILE A 8 11.08 22.57 -6.96
CA ILE A 8 10.08 22.09 -5.99
C ILE A 8 9.12 21.15 -6.70
N TRP A 9 8.93 19.95 -6.15
CA TRP A 9 7.91 19.02 -6.60
C TRP A 9 6.54 19.38 -6.02
N THR A 10 5.51 19.35 -6.87
CA THR A 10 4.13 19.66 -6.51
C THR A 10 3.14 18.77 -7.25
N PHE A 11 2.03 18.46 -6.58
CA PHE A 11 0.84 17.84 -7.18
C PHE A 11 -0.24 18.88 -7.53
N ARG A 12 -0.01 20.15 -7.21
CA ARG A 12 -0.92 21.28 -7.45
C ARG A 12 -0.21 22.38 -8.23
N LEU A 13 0.36 22.00 -9.38
CA LEU A 13 1.24 22.87 -10.17
C LEU A 13 0.65 24.25 -10.47
N GLU A 14 -0.63 24.32 -10.82
CA GLU A 14 -1.30 25.61 -11.08
C GLU A 14 -1.49 26.44 -9.81
N GLU A 15 -1.98 25.83 -8.74
CA GLU A 15 -2.22 26.52 -7.46
C GLU A 15 -0.92 27.06 -6.88
N LEU A 16 0.16 26.27 -6.95
CA LEU A 16 1.47 26.65 -6.45
C LEU A 16 2.07 27.79 -7.28
N LYS A 17 1.94 27.73 -8.61
CA LYS A 17 2.36 28.82 -9.51
C LYS A 17 1.58 30.11 -9.20
N GLU A 18 0.25 30.05 -9.12
CA GLU A 18 -0.57 31.23 -8.80
C GLU A 18 -0.24 31.81 -7.43
N PHE A 19 0.07 30.95 -6.44
CA PHE A 19 0.50 31.38 -5.12
C PHE A 19 1.76 32.26 -5.17
N TYR A 20 2.84 31.78 -5.82
CA TYR A 20 4.09 32.54 -5.91
C TYR A 20 3.96 33.80 -6.79
N VAL A 21 3.17 33.74 -7.86
CA VAL A 21 2.89 34.91 -8.70
C VAL A 21 2.13 35.98 -7.92
N ARG A 22 1.08 35.58 -7.20
CA ARG A 22 0.19 36.51 -6.51
C ARG A 22 0.82 37.13 -5.27
N PHE A 23 1.41 36.32 -4.40
CA PHE A 23 1.84 36.76 -3.07
C PHE A 23 3.26 37.29 -3.05
N PHE A 24 4.14 36.75 -3.90
CA PHE A 24 5.56 37.12 -3.93
C PHE A 24 5.94 37.90 -5.19
N GLY A 25 4.96 38.28 -6.02
CA GLY A 25 5.17 39.06 -7.24
C GLY A 25 5.96 38.31 -8.32
N GLY A 26 5.96 36.98 -8.27
CA GLY A 26 6.66 36.14 -9.24
C GLY A 26 6.13 36.31 -10.66
N LYS A 27 7.00 36.10 -11.66
CA LYS A 27 6.64 36.07 -13.08
C LYS A 27 6.89 34.68 -13.64
N SER A 28 5.82 34.01 -14.03
CA SER A 28 5.88 32.66 -14.59
C SER A 28 6.12 32.67 -16.10
N ASN A 29 6.84 31.68 -16.60
CA ASN A 29 6.95 31.39 -18.03
C ASN A 29 5.69 30.67 -18.58
N GLU A 30 5.69 30.37 -19.88
CA GLU A 30 4.72 29.43 -20.44
C GLU A 30 4.96 28.02 -19.90
N LYS A 31 3.87 27.26 -19.70
CA LYS A 31 3.94 25.90 -19.17
C LYS A 31 4.79 25.03 -20.08
N TYR A 32 5.81 24.40 -19.50
CA TYR A 32 6.51 23.32 -20.18
C TYR A 32 5.80 21.99 -19.92
N ILE A 33 5.54 21.21 -20.97
CA ILE A 33 4.90 19.90 -20.88
C ILE A 33 5.77 18.89 -21.63
N ASN A 34 6.13 17.81 -20.94
CA ASN A 34 6.74 16.63 -21.52
C ASN A 34 5.78 15.43 -21.35
N PRO A 35 4.91 15.16 -22.34
CA PRO A 35 3.91 14.11 -22.25
C PRO A 35 4.51 12.71 -22.06
N LYS A 36 5.68 12.46 -22.63
CA LYS A 36 6.36 11.16 -22.54
C LYS A 36 6.82 10.83 -21.12
N LYS A 37 7.21 11.85 -20.35
CA LYS A 37 7.67 11.69 -18.96
C LYS A 37 6.56 11.94 -17.94
N GLY A 38 5.36 12.31 -18.40
CA GLY A 38 4.28 12.81 -17.55
C GLY A 38 4.72 14.01 -16.72
N PHE A 39 5.63 14.84 -17.25
CA PHE A 39 6.28 15.93 -16.53
C PHE A 39 5.76 17.27 -17.02
N GLU A 40 5.47 18.17 -16.09
CA GLU A 40 5.08 19.55 -16.36
C GLU A 40 5.88 20.47 -15.45
N SER A 41 6.26 21.65 -15.94
CA SER A 41 6.91 22.63 -15.08
C SER A 41 6.64 24.08 -15.46
N TYR A 42 6.83 24.94 -14.45
CA TYR A 42 6.92 26.38 -14.58
C TYR A 42 8.22 26.86 -13.95
N PHE A 43 8.86 27.83 -14.60
CA PHE A 43 9.82 28.70 -13.95
C PHE A 43 9.09 29.94 -13.46
N VAL A 44 9.29 30.31 -12.20
CA VAL A 44 8.80 31.53 -11.58
C VAL A 44 10.00 32.38 -11.18
N SER A 45 10.12 33.55 -11.81
CA SER A 45 11.22 34.50 -11.59
C SER A 45 10.80 35.66 -10.70
N PHE A 46 11.72 36.15 -9.87
CA PHE A 46 11.45 37.21 -8.87
C PHE A 46 12.27 38.49 -9.14
N GLY A 47 12.61 38.74 -10.41
CA GLY A 47 13.46 39.86 -10.82
C GLY A 47 14.91 39.40 -11.02
N GLU A 48 15.84 39.96 -10.25
CA GLU A 48 17.24 39.54 -10.29
C GLU A 48 17.50 38.48 -9.21
N GLY A 49 18.00 37.30 -9.59
CA GLY A 49 18.36 36.27 -8.61
C GLY A 49 18.10 34.85 -9.10
N THR A 50 17.74 33.99 -8.15
CA THR A 50 17.45 32.57 -8.36
C THR A 50 15.96 32.37 -8.63
N ASP A 51 15.63 31.60 -9.67
CA ASP A 51 14.24 31.25 -10.00
C ASP A 51 13.73 30.06 -9.18
N LEU A 52 12.40 29.90 -9.10
CA LEU A 52 11.78 28.66 -8.65
C LEU A 52 11.33 27.84 -9.87
N GLU A 53 11.80 26.61 -9.99
CA GLU A 53 11.23 25.63 -10.90
C GLU A 53 10.16 24.81 -10.16
N LEU A 54 8.90 25.07 -10.47
CA LEU A 54 7.78 24.30 -9.96
C LEU A 54 7.55 23.13 -10.91
N MET A 55 7.66 21.90 -10.41
CA MET A 55 7.64 20.69 -11.22
C MET A 55 6.55 19.75 -10.75
N SER A 56 5.84 19.15 -11.70
CA SER A 56 4.92 18.05 -11.45
C SER A 56 5.31 16.86 -12.30
N ARG A 57 5.13 15.66 -11.74
CA ARG A 57 5.27 14.41 -12.48
C ARG A 57 4.28 13.38 -11.97
N THR A 58 3.73 12.58 -12.88
CA THR A 58 2.67 11.59 -12.58
C THR A 58 3.04 10.54 -11.52
N ASN A 59 4.33 10.30 -11.27
CA ASN A 59 4.82 9.27 -10.35
C ASN A 59 5.46 9.83 -9.07
N VAL A 60 5.30 11.13 -8.79
CA VAL A 60 5.76 11.72 -7.53
C VAL A 60 4.72 11.47 -6.45
N GLN A 61 5.16 10.89 -5.33
CA GLN A 61 4.30 10.61 -4.19
C GLN A 61 3.99 11.89 -3.40
N ASN A 62 2.74 12.05 -2.99
CA ASN A 62 2.30 13.12 -2.10
C ASN A 62 2.61 12.75 -0.65
N THR A 63 3.86 12.92 -0.24
CA THR A 63 4.30 12.73 1.15
C THR A 63 4.20 14.06 1.89
N PRO A 64 3.45 14.14 3.01
CA PRO A 64 3.38 15.34 3.83
C PRO A 64 4.78 15.84 4.22
N ILE A 65 4.97 17.16 4.16
CA ILE A 65 6.23 17.78 4.57
C ILE A 65 6.29 17.86 6.10
N GLU A 66 7.13 17.03 6.71
CA GLU A 66 7.39 17.08 8.15
C GLU A 66 8.32 18.25 8.53
N GLU A 67 8.12 18.80 9.74
CA GLU A 67 8.88 19.96 10.23
C GLU A 67 10.39 19.69 10.38
N ASN A 68 10.77 18.47 10.79
CA ASN A 68 12.16 18.10 11.07
C ASN A 68 12.70 17.08 10.05
N ARG A 69 12.73 17.47 8.77
CA ARG A 69 13.26 16.63 7.69
C ARG A 69 14.66 17.04 7.25
N VAL A 70 15.45 16.07 6.79
CA VAL A 70 16.71 16.32 6.05
C VAL A 70 16.39 16.78 4.62
N GLY A 71 17.17 17.74 4.09
CA GLY A 71 16.98 18.29 2.73
C GLY A 71 16.65 19.79 2.73
N LEU A 72 15.83 20.24 1.78
CA LEU A 72 15.34 21.63 1.71
C LEU A 72 14.32 21.89 2.83
N THR A 73 14.78 22.52 3.91
CA THR A 73 13.98 22.80 5.11
C THR A 73 13.08 24.03 4.94
N HIS A 74 13.62 25.11 4.38
CA HIS A 74 12.92 26.36 4.07
C HIS A 74 13.72 27.17 3.05
N PHE A 75 13.12 28.23 2.53
CA PHE A 75 13.79 29.31 1.81
C PHE A 75 13.11 30.64 2.12
N ALA A 76 13.82 31.75 1.88
CA ALA A 76 13.41 33.06 2.37
C ALA A 76 13.21 34.09 1.25
N PHE A 77 12.22 34.97 1.44
CA PHE A 77 12.04 36.19 0.67
C PHE A 77 12.34 37.41 1.54
N THR A 78 13.08 38.35 0.98
CA THR A 78 13.37 39.63 1.64
C THR A 78 12.21 40.60 1.46
N PHE A 79 11.75 41.19 2.56
CA PHE A 79 10.73 42.21 2.61
C PHE A 79 11.37 43.59 2.87
N PRO A 80 10.72 44.69 2.45
CA PRO A 80 11.31 46.02 2.53
C PRO A 80 11.24 46.65 3.95
N SER A 81 10.37 46.16 4.84
CA SER A 81 10.26 46.64 6.22
C SER A 81 9.63 45.60 7.16
N GLN A 82 9.71 45.83 8.47
CA GLN A 82 9.02 45.02 9.48
C GLN A 82 7.49 45.08 9.31
N GLU A 83 6.96 46.26 9.00
CA GLU A 83 5.53 46.48 8.77
C GLU A 83 5.02 45.67 7.57
N GLU A 84 5.82 45.54 6.52
CA GLU A 84 5.44 44.74 5.36
C GLU A 84 5.47 43.24 5.65
N VAL A 85 6.41 42.75 6.48
CA VAL A 85 6.35 41.37 6.99
C VAL A 85 5.05 41.16 7.77
N LEU A 86 4.73 42.03 8.73
CA LEU A 86 3.49 41.94 9.52
C LEU A 86 2.22 41.96 8.66
N ARG A 87 2.14 42.91 7.72
CA ARG A 87 1.00 43.07 6.81
C ARG A 87 0.81 41.83 5.95
N PHE A 88 1.92 41.29 5.41
CA PHE A 88 1.90 40.08 4.60
C PHE A 88 1.45 38.86 5.41
N THR A 89 2.00 38.66 6.62
CA THR A 89 1.59 37.55 7.49
C THR A 89 0.10 37.57 7.77
N GLU A 90 -0.46 38.74 8.12
CA GLU A 90 -1.89 38.86 8.40
C GLU A 90 -2.76 38.71 7.15
N GLN A 91 -2.29 39.16 5.98
CA GLN A 91 -2.96 38.86 4.72
C GLN A 91 -3.06 37.35 4.49
N MET A 92 -1.94 36.64 4.60
CA MET A 92 -1.87 35.19 4.42
C MET A 92 -2.79 34.44 5.39
N ARG A 93 -2.79 34.86 6.67
CA ARG A 93 -3.69 34.32 7.70
C ARG A 93 -5.15 34.52 7.33
N SER A 94 -5.52 35.72 6.87
CA SER A 94 -6.90 36.06 6.50
C SER A 94 -7.41 35.29 5.28
N GLU A 95 -6.51 34.91 4.37
CA GLU A 95 -6.81 34.12 3.19
C GLU A 95 -6.74 32.60 3.43
N GLY A 96 -6.50 32.18 4.68
CA GLY A 96 -6.57 30.78 5.11
C GLY A 96 -5.27 29.99 4.99
N TYR A 97 -4.13 30.65 4.75
CA TYR A 97 -2.83 30.00 4.74
C TYR A 97 -2.28 29.81 6.16
N THR A 98 -1.53 28.72 6.36
CA THR A 98 -0.95 28.39 7.66
C THR A 98 0.27 29.27 7.96
N ILE A 99 0.26 29.91 9.12
CA ILE A 99 1.40 30.62 9.68
C ILE A 99 2.17 29.64 10.56
N ALA A 100 3.29 29.13 10.07
CA ALA A 100 4.15 28.17 10.78
C ALA A 100 5.08 28.83 11.81
N GLY A 101 5.28 30.15 11.70
CA GLY A 101 6.08 30.95 12.62
C GLY A 101 5.56 32.37 12.70
N GLU A 102 5.13 32.78 13.89
CA GLU A 102 4.61 34.13 14.12
C GLU A 102 5.72 35.20 13.96
N PRO A 103 5.38 36.42 13.54
CA PRO A 103 6.33 37.51 13.38
C PRO A 103 7.17 37.76 14.64
N ARG A 104 8.49 37.67 14.52
CA ARG A 104 9.43 37.81 15.63
C ARG A 104 10.78 38.31 15.15
N THR A 105 11.62 38.77 16.08
CA THR A 105 13.05 38.96 15.83
C THR A 105 13.80 37.68 16.14
N SER A 106 14.54 37.15 15.16
CA SER A 106 15.40 35.98 15.30
C SER A 106 16.69 36.31 16.08
N GLY A 107 17.38 35.27 16.56
CA GLY A 107 18.63 35.45 17.33
C GLY A 107 19.80 36.03 16.52
N ASP A 108 19.74 35.96 15.19
CA ASP A 108 20.70 36.52 14.24
C ASP A 108 20.28 37.89 13.67
N GLY A 109 19.18 38.45 14.18
CA GLY A 109 18.80 39.86 13.98
C GLY A 109 17.91 40.14 12.77
N TYR A 110 17.27 39.13 12.18
CA TYR A 110 16.19 39.32 11.21
C TYR A 110 14.87 39.50 11.94
N PHE A 111 14.00 40.33 11.40
CA PHE A 111 12.57 40.30 11.72
C PHE A 111 11.89 39.39 10.70
N GLU A 112 11.31 38.29 11.16
CA GLU A 112 10.85 37.21 10.30
C GLU A 112 9.46 36.71 10.70
N SER A 113 8.74 36.16 9.72
CA SER A 113 7.62 35.22 9.95
C SER A 113 7.76 34.04 8.99
N VAL A 114 7.04 32.95 9.25
CA VAL A 114 7.07 31.76 8.39
C VAL A 114 5.65 31.41 7.95
N VAL A 115 5.44 31.38 6.64
CA VAL A 115 4.18 30.95 6.02
C VAL A 115 4.39 29.62 5.29
N LEU A 116 3.33 28.82 5.19
CA LEU A 116 3.34 27.63 4.36
C LEU A 116 2.75 27.93 2.99
N ASP A 117 3.44 27.49 1.94
CA ASP A 117 2.86 27.41 0.61
C ASP A 117 1.78 26.31 0.56
N PRO A 118 1.01 26.20 -0.55
CA PRO A 118 -0.01 25.17 -0.68
C PRO A 118 0.47 23.79 -0.26
N ASP A 119 1.66 23.36 -0.69
CA ASP A 119 2.26 22.04 -0.46
C ASP A 119 2.94 21.88 0.92
N GLY A 120 2.92 22.91 1.75
CA GLY A 120 3.51 22.88 3.08
C GLY A 120 5.00 23.21 3.10
N ASN A 121 5.58 23.74 2.01
CA ASN A 121 6.94 24.24 2.06
C ASN A 121 6.99 25.50 2.93
N ARG A 122 8.02 25.59 3.75
CA ARG A 122 8.22 26.72 4.66
C ARG A 122 8.88 27.87 3.94
N ILE A 123 8.19 29.00 3.89
CA ILE A 123 8.71 30.25 3.32
C ILE A 123 8.91 31.26 4.44
N GLU A 124 10.16 31.67 4.63
CA GLU A 124 10.50 32.71 5.59
C GLU A 124 10.34 34.09 4.92
N CYS A 125 9.61 34.98 5.57
CA CYS A 125 9.43 36.37 5.15
C CYS A 125 10.32 37.22 6.04
N VAL A 126 11.47 37.67 5.54
CA VAL A 126 12.54 38.25 6.37
C VAL A 126 12.78 39.71 6.05
N TYR A 127 13.03 40.52 7.07
CA TYR A 127 13.52 41.89 6.96
C TYR A 127 14.71 42.08 7.90
N ARG A 128 15.72 42.83 7.45
CA ARG A 128 16.83 43.25 8.29
C ARG A 128 17.16 44.71 8.03
N GLU A 129 17.20 45.49 9.09
CA GLU A 129 17.60 46.89 9.01
C GLU A 129 19.10 46.98 8.72
N ILE A 130 19.46 47.65 7.61
CA ILE A 130 20.86 47.92 7.28
C ILE A 130 21.30 49.10 8.16
N THR A 131 21.88 48.80 9.32
CA THR A 131 22.54 49.82 10.14
C THR A 131 23.80 50.31 9.42
N GLY A 132 23.71 51.49 8.80
CA GLY A 132 24.82 52.07 8.03
C GLY A 132 26.04 52.44 8.86
N GLY A 133 27.21 52.01 8.39
CA GLY A 133 28.51 52.54 8.80
C GLY A 133 29.29 53.04 7.60
N GLY A 134 29.59 54.35 7.58
CA GLY A 134 30.78 54.91 6.91
C GLY A 134 30.65 55.35 5.44
N LYS A 135 30.95 56.64 5.21
CA LYS A 135 31.14 57.31 3.91
C LYS A 135 32.10 56.57 2.97
N GLY A 136 31.80 56.57 1.67
CA GLY A 136 32.72 56.16 0.60
C GLY A 136 32.15 56.42 -0.79
N GLU A 137 32.54 57.58 -1.32
CA GLU A 137 32.45 58.14 -2.68
C GLU A 137 31.98 57.25 -3.85
N GLY A 138 31.12 57.85 -4.68
CA GLY A 138 30.58 57.22 -5.88
C GLY A 138 31.57 57.07 -7.03
N LYS A 139 31.17 56.24 -8.00
CA LYS A 139 31.47 56.39 -9.42
C LYS A 139 30.46 55.57 -10.23
N THR A 140 29.66 56.26 -11.01
CA THR A 140 29.08 55.77 -12.26
C THR A 140 30.22 55.39 -13.20
N GLU A 141 30.22 54.17 -13.72
CA GLU A 141 30.98 53.86 -14.93
C GLU A 141 30.27 52.79 -15.79
N THR A 142 30.35 53.07 -17.08
CA THR A 142 29.62 52.57 -18.24
C THR A 142 30.06 51.19 -18.72
N ALA A 143 29.18 50.61 -19.55
CA ALA A 143 29.33 49.43 -20.39
C ALA A 143 30.73 49.21 -21.00
N ILE A 144 31.16 47.94 -21.00
CA ILE A 144 32.06 47.37 -22.02
C ILE A 144 31.60 45.93 -22.27
N GLY A 145 31.33 45.60 -23.52
CA GLY A 145 30.98 44.25 -23.97
C GLY A 145 32.20 43.33 -24.06
N ALA A 146 31.94 42.03 -24.00
CA ALA A 146 32.80 41.02 -24.60
C ALA A 146 31.94 39.78 -24.87
N GLU A 147 31.79 39.48 -26.16
CA GLU A 147 31.39 38.18 -26.68
C GLU A 147 32.40 37.12 -26.23
N THR A 148 31.94 35.90 -25.93
CA THR A 148 32.69 34.68 -26.29
C THR A 148 31.79 33.44 -26.20
N GLU A 149 31.49 32.95 -27.39
CA GLU A 149 31.54 31.56 -27.88
C GLU A 149 30.84 30.41 -27.16
N VAL A 150 30.01 29.80 -28.00
CA VAL A 150 29.27 28.54 -27.93
C VAL A 150 30.23 27.34 -27.80
N GLY A 151 29.95 26.45 -26.84
CA GLY A 151 30.57 25.14 -26.70
C GLY A 151 29.52 24.02 -26.77
N GLN A 152 29.67 23.20 -27.80
CA GLN A 152 28.83 22.11 -28.31
C GLN A 152 28.32 21.03 -27.33
N GLU A 153 27.08 20.61 -27.62
CA GLU A 153 26.51 19.26 -27.65
C GLU A 153 27.33 18.09 -27.07
N ALA A 154 26.71 17.36 -26.12
CA ALA A 154 27.04 15.97 -25.83
C ALA A 154 25.79 15.11 -26.06
N GLU A 155 25.97 14.15 -26.97
CA GLU A 155 24.98 13.29 -27.59
C GLU A 155 24.25 12.33 -26.64
N ALA A 156 23.03 12.03 -27.06
CA ALA A 156 22.11 11.05 -26.51
C ALA A 156 22.68 9.62 -26.47
N ARG A 157 22.36 8.90 -25.39
CA ARG A 157 22.43 7.43 -25.34
C ARG A 157 21.02 6.82 -25.46
N PRO A 158 20.89 5.64 -26.09
CA PRO A 158 19.66 5.18 -26.70
C PRO A 158 18.63 4.65 -25.69
N ASN A 159 17.37 4.85 -26.09
CA ASN A 159 16.15 4.40 -25.44
C ASN A 159 16.20 2.94 -24.96
N THR A 160 16.02 2.73 -23.67
CA THR A 160 15.40 1.51 -23.16
C THR A 160 13.88 1.67 -23.21
N GLU A 161 13.22 0.63 -23.68
CA GLU A 161 11.79 0.55 -24.00
C GLU A 161 10.90 0.95 -22.82
N THR A 162 9.99 1.88 -23.11
CA THR A 162 8.93 2.40 -22.24
C THR A 162 7.85 1.35 -21.98
N GLU A 163 7.69 0.93 -20.73
CA GLU A 163 6.45 0.32 -20.25
C GLU A 163 5.43 1.44 -19.94
N SER A 164 4.23 1.36 -20.52
CA SER A 164 3.12 2.26 -20.18
C SER A 164 2.65 1.98 -18.75
N ILE A 165 2.27 3.01 -17.99
CA ILE A 165 1.65 2.87 -16.68
C ILE A 165 0.38 2.02 -16.85
N HIS A 166 0.45 0.75 -16.47
CA HIS A 166 -0.66 -0.18 -16.60
C HIS A 166 -1.64 0.08 -15.47
N SER A 167 -2.68 0.87 -15.73
CA SER A 167 -3.82 0.98 -14.83
C SER A 167 -4.50 -0.39 -14.70
N VAL A 168 -4.26 -1.09 -13.59
CA VAL A 168 -4.80 -2.44 -13.39
C VAL A 168 -6.26 -2.34 -13.00
N THR A 169 -7.11 -3.10 -13.69
CA THR A 169 -8.51 -3.32 -13.32
C THR A 169 -8.68 -4.79 -12.91
N LEU A 170 -9.40 -5.05 -11.82
CA LEU A 170 -9.70 -6.39 -11.32
C LEU A 170 -11.19 -6.65 -11.45
N ASP A 171 -11.52 -7.76 -12.11
CA ASP A 171 -12.90 -8.22 -12.25
C ASP A 171 -13.18 -9.30 -11.19
N THR A 172 -14.26 -9.14 -10.44
CA THR A 172 -14.78 -10.13 -9.49
C THR A 172 -16.21 -10.53 -9.89
N GLU A 173 -16.83 -11.45 -9.17
CA GLU A 173 -18.18 -11.94 -9.50
C GLU A 173 -19.20 -10.80 -9.66
N ARG A 174 -19.29 -9.90 -8.67
CA ARG A 174 -20.29 -8.83 -8.62
C ARG A 174 -19.70 -7.44 -8.78
N LEU A 175 -18.38 -7.29 -8.73
CA LEU A 175 -17.71 -6.00 -8.68
C LEU A 175 -16.68 -5.84 -9.80
N LEU A 176 -16.52 -4.60 -10.23
CA LEU A 176 -15.40 -4.14 -11.02
C LEU A 176 -14.54 -3.23 -10.14
N LEU A 177 -13.29 -3.60 -9.92
CA LEU A 177 -12.31 -2.79 -9.19
C LEU A 177 -11.46 -2.06 -10.21
N ARG A 178 -11.65 -0.74 -10.34
CA ARG A 178 -10.94 0.10 -11.32
C ARG A 178 -10.29 1.31 -10.65
N PRO A 179 -9.33 1.98 -11.29
CA PRO A 179 -8.84 3.26 -10.79
C PRO A 179 -9.98 4.27 -10.63
N PHE A 180 -9.81 5.19 -9.68
CA PHE A 180 -10.71 6.33 -9.52
C PHE A 180 -10.58 7.30 -10.71
N GLU A 181 -11.71 7.91 -11.06
CA GLU A 181 -11.81 8.93 -12.10
C GLU A 181 -12.50 10.17 -11.54
N GLU A 182 -12.32 11.33 -12.17
CA GLU A 182 -12.96 12.59 -11.72
C GLU A 182 -14.49 12.48 -11.64
N LYS A 183 -15.10 11.70 -12.54
CA LYS A 183 -16.56 11.46 -12.55
C LYS A 183 -17.08 10.74 -11.30
N ASP A 184 -16.20 10.18 -10.47
CA ASP A 184 -16.57 9.51 -9.23
C ASP A 184 -16.78 10.50 -8.06
N ALA A 185 -16.44 11.79 -8.22
CA ALA A 185 -16.46 12.79 -7.16
C ALA A 185 -17.80 12.88 -6.41
N GLU A 186 -18.92 12.91 -7.11
CA GLU A 186 -20.25 13.01 -6.50
C GLU A 186 -20.59 11.77 -5.69
N ALA A 187 -20.31 10.57 -6.22
CA ALA A 187 -20.58 9.31 -5.52
C ALA A 187 -19.61 9.11 -4.33
N PHE A 188 -18.36 9.52 -4.49
CA PHE A 188 -17.35 9.51 -3.44
C PHE A 188 -17.75 10.43 -2.29
N PHE A 189 -18.17 11.67 -2.58
CA PHE A 189 -18.72 12.58 -1.57
C PHE A 189 -19.95 11.97 -0.88
N ALA A 190 -20.87 11.39 -1.66
CA ALA A 190 -22.08 10.78 -1.11
C ALA A 190 -21.78 9.69 -0.09
N CYS A 191 -20.74 8.88 -0.31
CA CYS A 191 -20.26 7.89 0.64
C CYS A 191 -19.53 8.55 1.83
N CYS A 192 -18.58 9.45 1.56
CA CYS A 192 -17.64 9.98 2.55
C CYS A 192 -18.21 11.07 3.46
N GLN A 193 -19.38 11.63 3.17
CA GLN A 193 -20.11 12.46 4.14
C GLN A 193 -20.71 11.64 5.29
N ASN A 194 -20.78 10.31 5.18
CA ASN A 194 -21.37 9.46 6.22
C ASN A 194 -20.43 9.34 7.45
N PRO A 195 -20.84 9.81 8.65
CA PRO A 195 -20.01 9.71 9.84
C PRO A 195 -19.71 8.27 10.28
N ASN A 196 -20.58 7.31 9.98
CA ASN A 196 -20.34 5.90 10.32
C ASN A 196 -19.20 5.30 9.49
N LEU A 197 -18.86 5.90 8.35
CA LEU A 197 -17.75 5.49 7.50
C LEU A 197 -16.44 6.10 8.00
N GLY A 198 -16.35 7.43 8.02
CA GLY A 198 -15.12 8.15 8.35
C GLY A 198 -14.57 7.81 9.73
N ASN A 199 -15.43 7.70 10.74
CA ASN A 199 -15.02 7.33 12.10
C ASN A 199 -14.35 5.96 12.18
N ASN A 200 -14.77 5.01 11.34
CA ASN A 200 -14.21 3.66 11.33
C ASN A 200 -12.99 3.53 10.41
N ALA A 201 -12.65 4.58 9.66
CA ALA A 201 -11.56 4.64 8.70
C ALA A 201 -10.52 5.75 9.03
N GLY A 202 -10.72 6.49 10.13
CA GLY A 202 -9.74 7.44 10.69
C GLY A 202 -9.81 8.87 10.16
N TRP A 203 -10.77 9.20 9.30
CA TRP A 203 -10.87 10.51 8.66
C TRP A 203 -12.19 11.23 8.97
N SER A 204 -12.16 12.57 8.88
CA SER A 204 -13.33 13.41 9.16
C SER A 204 -14.37 13.30 8.04
N PRO A 205 -15.67 13.15 8.35
CA PRO A 205 -16.71 13.12 7.33
C PRO A 205 -16.66 14.35 6.44
N HIS A 206 -16.67 14.13 5.12
CA HIS A 206 -16.54 15.20 4.15
C HIS A 206 -17.74 16.15 4.26
N ARG A 207 -17.49 17.45 4.25
CA ARG A 207 -18.51 18.49 4.44
C ARG A 207 -19.04 19.03 3.13
N THR A 208 -18.19 19.09 2.10
CA THR A 208 -18.57 19.61 0.78
C THR A 208 -18.05 18.73 -0.35
N LEU A 209 -18.70 18.87 -1.51
CA LEU A 209 -18.24 18.22 -2.74
C LEU A 209 -16.84 18.70 -3.16
N ASP A 210 -16.53 19.98 -2.99
CA ASP A 210 -15.22 20.54 -3.36
C ASP A 210 -14.09 20.07 -2.45
N GLU A 211 -14.37 19.84 -1.16
CA GLU A 211 -13.45 19.13 -0.26
C GLU A 211 -13.23 17.69 -0.75
N SER A 212 -14.31 16.98 -1.09
CA SER A 212 -14.22 15.60 -1.57
C SER A 212 -13.46 15.48 -2.89
N ARG A 213 -13.65 16.40 -3.82
CA ARG A 213 -12.89 16.47 -5.08
C ARG A 213 -11.39 16.63 -4.81
N ARG A 214 -11.03 17.54 -3.90
CA ARG A 214 -9.63 17.73 -3.50
C ARG A 214 -9.03 16.45 -2.92
N ILE A 215 -9.74 15.79 -1.99
CA ILE A 215 -9.29 14.51 -1.39
C ILE A 215 -9.20 13.40 -2.43
N LEU A 216 -10.21 13.26 -3.30
CA LEU A 216 -10.21 12.28 -4.39
C LEU A 216 -8.98 12.45 -5.27
N HIS A 217 -8.69 13.69 -5.68
CA HIS A 217 -7.58 14.01 -6.57
C HIS A 217 -6.21 13.83 -5.89
N SER A 218 -6.09 14.18 -4.60
CA SER A 218 -4.82 14.11 -3.88
C SER A 218 -4.47 12.71 -3.38
N THR A 219 -5.46 11.86 -3.15
CA THR A 219 -5.30 10.61 -2.38
C THR A 219 -5.68 9.36 -3.16
N PHE A 220 -6.46 9.45 -4.23
CA PHE A 220 -6.99 8.26 -4.94
C PHE A 220 -6.73 8.29 -6.44
N ILE A 221 -6.91 9.42 -7.11
CA ILE A 221 -6.63 9.55 -8.54
C ILE A 221 -5.12 9.40 -8.77
N ASN A 222 -4.77 8.67 -9.84
CA ASN A 222 -3.40 8.33 -10.22
C ASN A 222 -2.60 7.55 -9.15
N GLN A 223 -3.26 7.02 -8.12
CA GLN A 223 -2.61 6.10 -7.19
C GLN A 223 -2.62 4.69 -7.75
N GLU A 224 -1.45 4.06 -7.76
CA GLU A 224 -1.33 2.63 -8.06
C GLU A 224 -1.93 1.81 -6.92
N ASP A 225 -2.48 0.65 -7.26
CA ASP A 225 -2.98 -0.34 -6.30
C ASP A 225 -4.08 0.15 -5.33
N ILE A 226 -4.78 1.23 -5.68
CA ILE A 226 -6.00 1.68 -5.00
C ILE A 226 -7.15 1.72 -6.00
N TRP A 227 -8.24 1.02 -5.69
CA TRP A 227 -9.36 0.84 -6.58
C TRP A 227 -10.66 1.41 -6.02
N ALA A 228 -11.42 2.04 -6.91
CA ALA A 228 -12.84 2.26 -6.80
C ALA A 228 -13.58 0.93 -6.95
N MET A 229 -14.49 0.63 -6.01
CA MET A 229 -15.34 -0.56 -6.08
C MET A 229 -16.64 -0.22 -6.79
N ILE A 230 -16.82 -0.70 -8.02
CA ILE A 230 -18.03 -0.48 -8.82
C ILE A 230 -18.92 -1.72 -8.77
N LEU A 231 -20.17 -1.56 -8.34
CA LEU A 231 -21.16 -2.63 -8.37
C LEU A 231 -21.65 -2.84 -9.81
N LYS A 232 -21.45 -4.04 -10.37
CA LYS A 232 -21.76 -4.32 -11.79
C LYS A 232 -23.24 -4.12 -12.13
N GLU A 233 -24.14 -4.50 -11.24
CA GLU A 233 -25.59 -4.40 -11.45
C GLU A 233 -26.05 -2.95 -11.66
N THR A 234 -25.55 -2.03 -10.85
CA THR A 234 -26.03 -0.63 -10.82
C THR A 234 -25.05 0.36 -11.43
N GLN A 235 -23.83 -0.08 -11.73
CA GLN A 235 -22.69 0.76 -12.15
C GLN A 235 -22.33 1.85 -11.13
N GLN A 236 -22.67 1.67 -9.86
CA GLN A 236 -22.42 2.64 -8.80
C GLN A 236 -21.10 2.37 -8.09
N LEU A 237 -20.40 3.45 -7.70
CA LEU A 237 -19.32 3.40 -6.72
C LEU A 237 -19.92 3.06 -5.34
N ILE A 238 -19.42 2.02 -4.70
CA ILE A 238 -19.91 1.56 -3.39
C ILE A 238 -18.82 1.50 -2.32
N GLY A 239 -17.55 1.73 -2.67
CA GLY A 239 -16.43 1.52 -1.76
C GLY A 239 -15.07 1.77 -2.39
N SER A 240 -14.03 1.53 -1.59
CA SER A 240 -12.65 1.44 -2.06
C SER A 240 -11.91 0.32 -1.37
N VAL A 241 -10.98 -0.28 -2.09
CA VAL A 241 -10.00 -1.23 -1.55
C VAL A 241 -8.65 -0.94 -2.20
N GLY A 242 -7.56 -1.10 -1.46
CA GLY A 242 -6.21 -0.93 -2.00
C GLY A 242 -5.14 -1.63 -1.18
N ILE A 243 -3.96 -1.76 -1.77
CA ILE A 243 -2.74 -2.28 -1.16
C ILE A 243 -1.68 -1.17 -1.27
N ILE A 244 -1.34 -0.57 -0.13
CA ILE A 244 -0.44 0.58 -0.03
C ILE A 244 0.85 0.21 0.71
N PRO A 245 1.92 1.02 0.64
CA PRO A 245 3.07 0.86 1.54
C PRO A 245 2.62 0.75 2.99
N ASP A 246 3.16 -0.23 3.74
CA ASP A 246 2.89 -0.35 5.17
C ASP A 246 3.77 0.65 5.92
N PRO A 247 3.22 1.71 6.54
CA PRO A 247 4.02 2.74 7.19
C PRO A 247 4.83 2.21 8.39
N LYS A 248 4.54 0.99 8.86
CA LYS A 248 5.22 0.35 9.99
C LYS A 248 6.32 -0.60 9.55
N ARG A 249 6.54 -0.78 8.24
CA ARG A 249 7.49 -1.79 7.72
C ARG A 249 8.32 -1.24 6.58
N GLU A 250 9.62 -1.43 6.69
CA GLU A 250 10.58 -1.05 5.65
C GLU A 250 10.72 -2.11 4.55
N ASN A 251 10.18 -3.32 4.74
CA ASN A 251 10.30 -4.41 3.77
C ASN A 251 9.45 -4.12 2.51
N PRO A 252 10.07 -3.93 1.32
CA PRO A 252 9.36 -3.57 0.11
C PRO A 252 8.48 -4.69 -0.46
N GLN A 253 8.63 -5.94 -0.01
CA GLN A 253 7.74 -7.05 -0.38
C GLN A 253 6.51 -7.17 0.54
N VAL A 254 6.34 -6.21 1.46
CA VAL A 254 5.17 -6.10 2.32
C VAL A 254 4.37 -4.86 1.93
N ARG A 255 3.05 -5.02 1.94
CA ARG A 255 2.11 -3.93 1.74
C ARG A 255 0.91 -4.10 2.66
N MET A 256 0.27 -2.99 2.98
CA MET A 256 -0.90 -2.92 3.84
C MET A 256 -2.17 -2.78 3.01
N LEU A 257 -3.12 -3.67 3.26
CA LEU A 257 -4.49 -3.62 2.77
C LEU A 257 -5.27 -2.53 3.52
N GLY A 258 -5.86 -1.60 2.79
CA GLY A 258 -6.81 -0.60 3.30
C GLY A 258 -8.13 -0.66 2.53
N TYR A 259 -9.24 -0.40 3.20
CA TYR A 259 -10.54 -0.37 2.54
C TYR A 259 -11.62 0.38 3.33
N TRP A 260 -12.65 0.81 2.60
CA TRP A 260 -13.90 1.31 3.15
C TRP A 260 -15.06 0.92 2.23
N LEU A 261 -16.26 0.75 2.79
CA LEU A 261 -17.47 0.36 2.05
C LEU A 261 -18.62 1.23 2.52
N ASP A 262 -19.43 1.74 1.61
CA ASP A 262 -20.64 2.46 1.96
C ASP A 262 -21.57 1.63 2.86
N GLU A 263 -22.17 2.28 3.86
CA GLU A 263 -22.93 1.64 4.92
C GLU A 263 -24.14 0.83 4.39
N THR A 264 -24.76 1.29 3.31
CA THR A 264 -25.93 0.62 2.70
C THR A 264 -25.59 -0.75 2.09
N TYR A 265 -24.29 -1.02 1.91
CA TYR A 265 -23.76 -2.27 1.34
C TYR A 265 -23.12 -3.20 2.38
N TRP A 266 -23.11 -2.80 3.66
CA TRP A 266 -22.55 -3.63 4.73
C TRP A 266 -23.29 -4.96 4.90
N GLY A 267 -22.54 -6.00 5.28
CA GLY A 267 -23.11 -7.33 5.55
C GLY A 267 -23.49 -8.15 4.32
N LYS A 268 -23.36 -7.60 3.10
CA LYS A 268 -23.71 -8.27 1.83
C LYS A 268 -22.55 -9.05 1.17
N GLY A 269 -21.39 -9.06 1.82
CA GLY A 269 -20.20 -9.81 1.39
C GLY A 269 -19.29 -9.11 0.37
N TYR A 270 -19.66 -7.93 -0.14
CA TYR A 270 -18.88 -7.20 -1.16
C TYR A 270 -17.43 -6.95 -0.74
N MET A 271 -17.17 -6.45 0.47
CA MET A 271 -15.80 -6.21 0.90
C MET A 271 -14.97 -7.49 1.04
N THR A 272 -15.59 -8.61 1.46
CA THR A 272 -14.88 -9.89 1.50
C THR A 272 -14.45 -10.31 0.09
N GLU A 273 -15.34 -10.22 -0.89
CA GLU A 273 -15.06 -10.49 -2.30
C GLU A 273 -13.97 -9.57 -2.88
N SER A 274 -14.04 -8.27 -2.60
CA SER A 274 -13.04 -7.30 -3.09
C SER A 274 -11.66 -7.59 -2.52
N VAL A 275 -11.57 -7.88 -1.21
CA VAL A 275 -10.31 -8.26 -0.57
C VAL A 275 -9.74 -9.52 -1.21
N GLN A 276 -10.55 -10.55 -1.53
CA GLN A 276 -10.06 -11.74 -2.22
C GLN A 276 -9.42 -11.41 -3.58
N GLY A 277 -10.07 -10.56 -4.38
CA GLY A 277 -9.54 -10.11 -5.67
C GLY A 277 -8.20 -9.37 -5.53
N VAL A 278 -8.10 -8.49 -4.53
CA VAL A 278 -6.90 -7.70 -4.26
C VAL A 278 -5.76 -8.53 -3.68
N LEU A 279 -6.05 -9.49 -2.80
CA LEU A 279 -5.06 -10.46 -2.29
C LEU A 279 -4.47 -11.31 -3.42
N LYS A 280 -5.34 -11.79 -4.33
CA LYS A 280 -4.94 -12.53 -5.53
C LYS A 280 -3.95 -11.71 -6.35
N TYR A 281 -4.27 -10.44 -6.62
CA TYR A 281 -3.38 -9.52 -7.32
C TYR A 281 -2.05 -9.31 -6.58
N GLY A 282 -2.10 -9.02 -5.27
CA GLY A 282 -0.90 -8.75 -4.47
C GLY A 282 0.08 -9.94 -4.41
N PHE A 283 -0.40 -11.17 -4.24
CA PHE A 283 0.49 -12.33 -4.21
C PHE A 283 0.96 -12.77 -5.61
N GLU A 284 0.12 -12.65 -6.64
CA GLU A 284 0.45 -13.20 -7.97
C GLU A 284 1.19 -12.24 -8.88
N LYS A 285 0.76 -10.97 -8.89
CA LYS A 285 1.30 -9.95 -9.78
C LYS A 285 2.41 -9.18 -9.09
N LEU A 286 2.16 -8.70 -7.86
CA LEU A 286 3.16 -7.94 -7.10
C LEU A 286 4.18 -8.84 -6.38
N LYS A 287 3.94 -10.16 -6.32
CA LYS A 287 4.82 -11.15 -5.65
C LYS A 287 5.12 -10.78 -4.18
N LEU A 288 4.13 -10.22 -3.48
CA LEU A 288 4.27 -9.85 -2.08
C LEU A 288 4.51 -11.09 -1.21
N SER A 289 5.39 -10.97 -0.22
CA SER A 289 5.63 -12.04 0.75
C SER A 289 4.64 -11.99 1.92
N LEU A 290 4.10 -10.81 2.21
CA LEU A 290 3.16 -10.55 3.30
C LEU A 290 2.20 -9.43 2.91
N ILE A 291 0.92 -9.58 3.25
CA ILE A 291 -0.05 -8.49 3.21
C ILE A 291 -0.54 -8.23 4.63
N THR A 292 -0.49 -6.99 5.08
CA THR A 292 -0.92 -6.58 6.42
C THR A 292 -2.25 -5.83 6.37
N ALA A 293 -2.91 -5.68 7.51
CA ALA A 293 -4.06 -4.80 7.65
C ALA A 293 -4.16 -4.34 9.10
N THR A 294 -4.64 -3.13 9.33
CA THR A 294 -4.99 -2.64 10.66
C THR A 294 -6.46 -2.23 10.72
N CYS A 295 -7.04 -2.34 11.91
CA CYS A 295 -8.37 -1.81 12.18
C CYS A 295 -8.52 -1.42 13.64
N TYR A 296 -9.48 -0.55 13.95
CA TYR A 296 -9.80 -0.22 15.33
C TYR A 296 -10.38 -1.41 16.09
N PRO A 297 -10.10 -1.55 17.42
CA PRO A 297 -10.64 -2.62 18.25
C PRO A 297 -12.18 -2.72 18.27
N HIS A 298 -12.87 -1.59 18.09
CA HIS A 298 -14.33 -1.52 18.05
C HIS A 298 -14.92 -1.87 16.68
N ASN A 299 -14.13 -1.82 15.59
CA ASN A 299 -14.59 -2.15 14.24
C ASN A 299 -14.66 -3.67 14.02
N LYS A 300 -15.67 -4.31 14.64
CA LYS A 300 -15.89 -5.76 14.56
C LYS A 300 -16.21 -6.24 13.14
N ARG A 301 -16.71 -5.37 12.26
CA ARG A 301 -17.00 -5.71 10.86
C ARG A 301 -15.72 -5.93 10.08
N SER A 302 -14.76 -5.00 10.18
CA SER A 302 -13.45 -5.14 9.57
C SER A 302 -12.71 -6.38 10.09
N GLN A 303 -12.71 -6.62 11.42
CA GLN A 303 -12.13 -7.83 12.01
C GLN A 303 -12.71 -9.12 11.42
N LYS A 304 -14.03 -9.16 11.16
CA LYS A 304 -14.69 -10.31 10.51
C LYS A 304 -14.27 -10.47 9.05
N VAL A 305 -14.14 -9.38 8.30
CA VAL A 305 -13.64 -9.41 6.90
C VAL A 305 -12.22 -9.97 6.86
N LEU A 306 -11.33 -9.48 7.72
CA LEU A 306 -9.94 -9.95 7.79
C LEU A 306 -9.89 -11.45 8.14
N LYS A 307 -10.57 -11.88 9.20
CA LYS A 307 -10.61 -13.30 9.60
C LYS A 307 -11.20 -14.21 8.52
N LYS A 308 -12.26 -13.77 7.83
CA LYS A 308 -12.85 -14.54 6.71
C LYS A 308 -11.87 -14.72 5.55
N ASN A 309 -10.99 -13.75 5.33
CA ASN A 309 -9.92 -13.78 4.33
C ASN A 309 -8.62 -14.43 4.84
N GLY A 310 -8.66 -15.10 6.00
CA GLY A 310 -7.53 -15.86 6.53
C GLY A 310 -6.44 -15.03 7.20
N PHE A 311 -6.66 -13.72 7.41
CA PHE A 311 -5.72 -12.89 8.15
C PHE A 311 -5.58 -13.35 9.59
N ILE A 312 -4.34 -13.36 10.08
CA ILE A 312 -3.95 -13.79 11.41
C ILE A 312 -3.72 -12.53 12.27
N TYR A 313 -4.22 -12.56 13.50
CA TYR A 313 -3.99 -11.48 14.45
C TYR A 313 -2.52 -11.46 14.87
N GLU A 314 -1.86 -10.32 14.67
CA GLU A 314 -0.45 -10.11 15.01
C GLU A 314 -0.28 -9.59 16.43
N GLY A 315 -1.13 -8.64 16.81
CA GLY A 315 -0.99 -7.91 18.06
C GLY A 315 -1.82 -6.62 18.05
N THR A 316 -1.69 -5.84 19.11
CA THR A 316 -2.29 -4.52 19.23
C THR A 316 -1.20 -3.48 19.45
N LEU A 317 -1.23 -2.42 18.66
CA LEU A 317 -0.46 -1.21 18.93
C LEU A 317 -1.32 -0.31 19.80
N HIS A 318 -0.88 -0.08 21.03
CA HIS A 318 -1.60 0.76 21.96
C HIS A 318 -1.39 2.24 21.66
N GLN A 319 -2.45 3.05 21.74
CA GLN A 319 -2.41 4.49 21.47
C GLN A 319 -1.78 4.83 20.11
N ALA A 320 -2.10 4.04 19.10
CA ALA A 320 -1.47 4.09 17.78
C ALA A 320 -1.90 5.29 16.93
N GLU A 321 -3.06 5.88 17.21
CA GLU A 321 -3.60 6.97 16.40
C GLU A 321 -4.34 8.00 17.24
N LEU A 322 -4.04 9.28 16.99
CA LEU A 322 -4.86 10.41 17.39
C LEU A 322 -5.80 10.75 16.23
N THR A 323 -7.08 10.47 16.42
CA THR A 323 -8.11 10.75 15.41
C THR A 323 -8.46 12.24 15.35
N TYR A 324 -9.07 12.67 14.24
CA TYR A 324 -9.43 14.06 13.99
C TYR A 324 -10.34 14.71 15.06
N ASN A 325 -11.04 13.89 15.86
CA ASN A 325 -11.93 14.34 16.93
C ASN A 325 -11.27 14.29 18.33
N GLY A 326 -9.95 14.10 18.39
CA GLY A 326 -9.16 14.13 19.63
C GLY A 326 -9.13 12.81 20.41
N ASN A 327 -9.77 11.75 19.91
CA ASN A 327 -9.69 10.44 20.55
C ASN A 327 -8.39 9.73 20.18
N ILE A 328 -7.77 9.08 21.17
CA ILE A 328 -6.63 8.21 20.99
C ILE A 328 -7.12 6.77 20.94
N TYR A 329 -6.79 6.04 19.88
CA TYR A 329 -7.18 4.64 19.71
C TYR A 329 -5.99 3.71 19.49
N ASP A 330 -6.18 2.48 19.92
CA ASP A 330 -5.34 1.35 19.58
C ASP A 330 -5.58 0.91 18.13
N HIS A 331 -4.60 0.26 17.51
CA HIS A 331 -4.75 -0.47 16.25
C HIS A 331 -4.58 -1.97 16.48
N GLN A 332 -5.57 -2.76 16.07
CA GLN A 332 -5.39 -4.21 15.96
C GLN A 332 -4.72 -4.52 14.63
N CYS A 333 -3.56 -5.17 14.70
CA CYS A 333 -2.73 -5.51 13.55
C CYS A 333 -2.98 -6.95 13.12
N TYR A 334 -3.05 -7.15 11.81
CA TYR A 334 -3.26 -8.44 11.19
C TYR A 334 -2.28 -8.63 10.02
N TYR A 335 -1.95 -9.88 9.73
CA TYR A 335 -1.11 -10.23 8.58
C TYR A 335 -1.61 -11.48 7.87
N LEU A 336 -1.24 -11.60 6.61
CA LEU A 336 -1.50 -12.76 5.76
C LEU A 336 -0.23 -13.09 4.97
N PRO A 337 0.44 -14.23 5.25
CA PRO A 337 1.65 -14.61 4.52
C PRO A 337 1.32 -15.15 3.12
N GLY A 338 2.25 -15.01 2.18
CA GLY A 338 2.16 -15.62 0.86
C GLY A 338 2.29 -17.15 0.89
N ILE A 339 1.89 -17.79 -0.22
CA ILE A 339 2.22 -19.18 -0.53
C ILE A 339 3.33 -19.15 -1.58
N SER A 340 4.42 -19.88 -1.35
CA SER A 340 5.56 -19.94 -2.27
C SER A 340 6.03 -21.36 -2.50
N GLN A 341 6.75 -21.61 -3.58
CA GLN A 341 7.51 -22.85 -3.72
C GLN A 341 8.75 -22.81 -2.80
N PRO A 342 9.17 -23.95 -2.22
CA PRO A 342 10.37 -24.03 -1.42
C PRO A 342 11.65 -24.03 -2.27
N THR A 343 12.79 -23.71 -1.65
CA THR A 343 14.12 -23.94 -2.24
C THR A 343 14.68 -25.28 -1.75
N PRO A 344 15.75 -25.83 -2.35
CA PRO A 344 16.41 -27.03 -1.83
C PRO A 344 16.83 -26.91 -0.36
N GLU A 345 17.19 -25.70 0.13
CA GLU A 345 17.54 -25.49 1.55
C GLU A 345 16.35 -25.56 2.51
N ASP A 346 15.12 -25.62 2.00
CA ASP A 346 13.92 -25.78 2.80
C ASP A 346 13.53 -27.24 3.03
N TYR A 347 14.11 -28.21 2.30
CA TYR A 347 13.68 -29.62 2.37
C TYR A 347 13.82 -30.20 3.78
N GLU A 348 14.92 -29.90 4.48
CA GLU A 348 15.09 -30.32 5.87
C GLU A 348 14.03 -29.71 6.81
N LYS A 349 13.63 -28.45 6.55
CA LYS A 349 12.60 -27.75 7.34
C LYS A 349 11.20 -28.28 7.05
N ILE A 350 10.92 -28.66 5.80
CA ILE A 350 9.68 -29.33 5.40
C ILE A 350 9.60 -30.70 6.07
N LEU A 351 10.69 -31.48 6.03
CA LEU A 351 10.75 -32.77 6.69
C LEU A 351 10.55 -32.64 8.20
N TYR A 352 11.10 -31.60 8.83
CA TYR A 352 10.86 -31.29 10.23
C TYR A 352 9.38 -30.99 10.53
N VAL A 353 8.70 -30.22 9.67
CA VAL A 353 7.26 -29.96 9.80
C VAL A 353 6.46 -31.25 9.66
N TRP A 354 6.78 -32.08 8.66
CA TRP A 354 6.15 -33.38 8.45
C TRP A 354 6.29 -34.25 9.71
N GLU A 355 7.51 -34.48 10.16
CA GLU A 355 7.82 -35.36 11.30
C GLU A 355 7.10 -34.89 12.57
N THR A 356 7.19 -33.59 12.87
CA THR A 356 6.56 -33.01 14.06
C THR A 356 5.03 -33.09 13.99
N SER A 357 4.45 -32.90 12.80
CA SER A 357 3.00 -32.99 12.59
C SER A 357 2.50 -34.44 12.68
N VAL A 358 3.22 -35.39 12.09
CA VAL A 358 2.90 -36.82 12.13
C VAL A 358 2.89 -37.31 13.57
N ARG A 359 3.94 -37.04 14.35
CA ARG A 359 4.03 -37.39 15.78
C ARG A 359 2.89 -36.83 16.65
N HIS A 360 2.26 -35.75 16.21
CA HIS A 360 1.18 -35.08 16.95
C HIS A 360 -0.23 -35.53 16.52
N THR A 361 -0.37 -36.11 15.33
CA THR A 361 -1.69 -36.37 14.71
C THR A 361 -1.90 -37.82 14.30
N HIS A 362 -0.84 -38.62 14.21
CA HIS A 362 -0.87 -40.02 13.79
C HIS A 362 -0.49 -40.91 14.97
N ASP A 363 -1.27 -40.87 16.05
CA ASP A 363 -1.03 -41.65 17.27
C ASP A 363 -1.03 -43.17 17.04
N PHE A 364 -1.49 -43.61 15.86
CA PHE A 364 -1.49 -45.00 15.39
C PHE A 364 -0.16 -45.44 14.75
N LEU A 365 0.75 -44.51 14.44
CA LEU A 365 2.09 -44.81 13.94
C LEU A 365 3.09 -44.92 15.10
N THR A 366 3.90 -45.97 15.09
CA THR A 366 4.98 -46.13 16.09
C THR A 366 6.20 -45.27 15.74
N GLU A 367 7.13 -45.11 16.68
CA GLU A 367 8.43 -44.48 16.41
C GLU A 367 9.16 -45.18 15.26
N GLU A 368 9.13 -46.51 15.24
CA GLU A 368 9.76 -47.33 14.22
C GLU A 368 9.14 -47.07 12.84
N ASP A 369 7.82 -46.90 12.76
CA ASP A 369 7.14 -46.52 11.51
C ASP A 369 7.59 -45.13 11.04
N ILE A 370 7.67 -44.15 11.93
CA ILE A 370 8.09 -42.78 11.57
C ILE A 370 9.53 -42.79 11.05
N GLN A 371 10.45 -43.50 11.73
CA GLN A 371 11.83 -43.62 11.26
C GLN A 371 11.94 -44.40 9.94
N PHE A 372 11.00 -45.31 9.66
CA PHE A 372 10.90 -46.00 8.37
C PHE A 372 10.45 -45.05 7.24
N TYR A 373 9.41 -44.23 7.45
CA TYR A 373 8.91 -43.33 6.41
C TYR A 373 9.76 -42.08 6.20
N LYS A 374 10.51 -41.63 7.21
CA LYS A 374 11.33 -40.42 7.13
C LYS A 374 12.32 -40.38 5.95
N PRO A 375 13.17 -41.41 5.72
CA PRO A 375 14.06 -41.42 4.55
C PRO A 375 13.27 -41.49 3.23
N LEU A 376 12.15 -42.22 3.19
CA LEU A 376 11.29 -42.29 2.01
C LEU A 376 10.66 -40.92 1.67
N MET A 377 10.24 -40.17 2.69
CA MET A 377 9.76 -38.79 2.52
C MET A 377 10.81 -37.90 1.88
N GLN A 378 12.05 -37.97 2.36
CA GLN A 378 13.14 -37.15 1.87
C GLN A 378 13.59 -37.53 0.45
N GLU A 379 13.73 -38.83 0.17
CA GLU A 379 14.37 -39.33 -1.06
C GLU A 379 13.39 -39.65 -2.18
N HIS A 380 12.12 -39.98 -1.85
CA HIS A 380 11.15 -40.47 -2.83
C HIS A 380 9.88 -39.65 -2.93
N TYR A 381 9.32 -39.14 -1.82
CA TYR A 381 8.03 -38.45 -1.87
C TYR A 381 8.14 -36.94 -2.11
N LEU A 382 8.97 -36.22 -1.36
CA LEU A 382 9.13 -34.76 -1.55
C LEU A 382 9.68 -34.36 -2.93
N PRO A 383 10.63 -35.10 -3.56
CA PRO A 383 11.19 -34.69 -4.85
C PRO A 383 10.25 -34.86 -6.06
N VAL A 384 9.20 -35.67 -5.94
CA VAL A 384 8.31 -36.03 -7.07
C VAL A 384 6.99 -35.27 -7.08
N VAL A 385 6.75 -34.43 -6.07
CA VAL A 385 5.53 -33.60 -5.96
C VAL A 385 5.86 -32.13 -6.16
N GLU A 386 4.89 -31.36 -6.65
CA GLU A 386 5.00 -29.90 -6.66
C GLU A 386 4.73 -29.36 -5.24
N LEU A 387 5.77 -28.85 -4.59
CA LEU A 387 5.71 -28.38 -3.20
C LEU A 387 5.32 -26.89 -3.10
N PHE A 388 4.50 -26.60 -2.10
CA PHE A 388 4.10 -25.26 -1.68
C PHE A 388 4.25 -25.11 -0.18
N VAL A 389 4.72 -23.96 0.27
CA VAL A 389 4.93 -23.65 1.69
C VAL A 389 4.28 -22.33 2.07
N ILE A 390 3.83 -22.24 3.33
CA ILE A 390 3.48 -20.98 3.99
C ILE A 390 4.49 -20.75 5.11
N ARG A 391 5.11 -19.56 5.12
CA ARG A 391 5.99 -19.13 6.21
C ARG A 391 5.23 -18.25 7.19
N ASN A 392 5.43 -18.44 8.48
CA ASN A 392 4.89 -17.54 9.50
C ASN A 392 5.67 -16.20 9.52
N ALA A 393 5.26 -15.28 10.40
CA ALA A 393 5.88 -13.97 10.54
C ALA A 393 7.40 -14.03 10.88
N ASN A 394 7.89 -15.15 11.43
CA ASN A 394 9.30 -15.37 11.75
C ASN A 394 10.09 -16.02 10.60
N GLY A 395 9.47 -16.20 9.43
CA GLY A 395 10.10 -16.86 8.27
C GLY A 395 10.21 -18.39 8.37
N LYS A 396 9.69 -19.01 9.44
CA LYS A 396 9.66 -20.47 9.58
C LYS A 396 8.52 -21.06 8.75
N ILE A 397 8.74 -22.24 8.16
CA ILE A 397 7.69 -22.99 7.47
C ILE A 397 6.65 -23.42 8.50
N ALA A 398 5.44 -22.87 8.38
CA ALA A 398 4.32 -23.16 9.27
C ALA A 398 3.43 -24.27 8.71
N ALA A 399 3.35 -24.38 7.38
CA ALA A 399 2.60 -25.41 6.70
C ALA A 399 3.22 -25.67 5.33
N PHE A 400 3.01 -26.88 4.80
CA PHE A 400 3.34 -27.21 3.43
C PHE A 400 2.27 -28.12 2.80
N MET A 401 2.25 -28.11 1.48
CA MET A 401 1.41 -28.96 0.64
C MET A 401 2.25 -29.50 -0.52
N GLY A 402 2.03 -30.76 -0.87
CA GLY A 402 2.60 -31.38 -2.07
C GLY A 402 1.47 -31.86 -2.98
N LEU A 403 1.60 -31.55 -4.26
CA LEU A 403 0.63 -31.92 -5.29
C LEU A 403 1.26 -32.89 -6.28
N SER A 404 0.53 -33.94 -6.64
CA SER A 404 0.80 -34.73 -7.85
C SER A 404 -0.08 -34.23 -9.01
N ASP A 405 -0.05 -34.93 -10.14
CA ASP A 405 -0.83 -34.57 -11.33
C ASP A 405 -2.35 -34.67 -11.09
N GLU A 406 -2.79 -35.50 -10.13
CA GLU A 406 -4.22 -35.80 -9.92
C GLU A 406 -4.74 -35.50 -8.50
N LEU A 407 -3.89 -35.36 -7.49
CA LEU A 407 -4.34 -35.17 -6.11
C LEU A 407 -3.40 -34.34 -5.22
N ILE A 408 -3.98 -33.93 -4.09
CA ILE A 408 -3.25 -33.34 -2.97
C ILE A 408 -2.64 -34.46 -2.14
N GLU A 409 -1.39 -34.85 -2.45
CA GLU A 409 -0.68 -35.98 -1.84
C GLU A 409 -0.38 -35.78 -0.35
N MET A 410 -0.10 -34.53 0.02
CA MET A 410 0.33 -34.22 1.37
C MET A 410 -0.06 -32.81 1.75
N LEU A 411 -0.57 -32.66 2.97
CA LEU A 411 -0.86 -31.37 3.59
C LEU A 411 -0.58 -31.46 5.08
N PHE A 412 0.40 -30.69 5.53
CA PHE A 412 0.79 -30.67 6.93
C PHE A 412 0.90 -29.24 7.46
N VAL A 413 0.45 -29.06 8.70
CA VAL A 413 0.56 -27.80 9.45
C VAL A 413 1.26 -28.12 10.76
N HIS A 414 2.36 -27.42 11.01
CA HIS A 414 3.14 -27.56 12.24
C HIS A 414 2.21 -27.43 13.46
N PRO A 415 2.32 -28.29 14.51
CA PRO A 415 1.37 -28.31 15.63
C PRO A 415 1.11 -26.93 16.28
N ASP A 416 2.17 -26.16 16.56
CA ASP A 416 2.07 -24.79 17.13
C ASP A 416 1.42 -23.73 16.22
N GLU A 417 1.19 -24.10 14.96
CA GLU A 417 0.63 -23.25 13.91
C GLU A 417 -0.78 -23.71 13.47
N GLN A 418 -1.29 -24.81 14.03
CA GLN A 418 -2.64 -25.30 13.77
C GLN A 418 -3.71 -24.32 14.29
N GLY A 419 -4.89 -24.34 13.67
CA GLY A 419 -5.99 -23.43 13.99
C GLY A 419 -5.85 -22.00 13.46
N LYS A 420 -4.71 -21.65 12.82
CA LYS A 420 -4.49 -20.33 12.19
C LYS A 420 -4.97 -20.23 10.74
N GLY A 421 -5.58 -21.30 10.22
CA GLY A 421 -6.17 -21.33 8.87
C GLY A 421 -5.21 -21.66 7.73
N TYR A 422 -3.95 -22.00 8.00
CA TYR A 422 -2.96 -22.34 6.95
C TYR A 422 -3.38 -23.52 6.07
N GLY A 423 -3.87 -24.61 6.67
CA GLY A 423 -4.34 -25.77 5.90
C GLY A 423 -5.49 -25.42 4.96
N LYS A 424 -6.49 -24.67 5.44
CA LYS A 424 -7.60 -24.19 4.61
C LYS A 424 -7.10 -23.36 3.42
N ARG A 425 -6.13 -22.46 3.64
CA ARG A 425 -5.55 -21.64 2.57
C ARG A 425 -4.80 -22.46 1.52
N LEU A 426 -4.07 -23.50 1.94
CA LEU A 426 -3.41 -24.40 1.00
C LEU A 426 -4.43 -25.16 0.14
N ILE A 427 -5.54 -25.61 0.72
CA ILE A 427 -6.65 -26.23 -0.03
C ILE A 427 -7.32 -25.24 -1.00
N GLU A 428 -7.62 -24.03 -0.56
CA GLU A 428 -8.18 -22.99 -1.45
C GLU A 428 -7.23 -22.69 -2.61
N TYR A 429 -5.92 -22.64 -2.34
CA TYR A 429 -4.91 -22.49 -3.38
C TYR A 429 -4.88 -23.68 -4.34
N ALA A 430 -4.89 -24.91 -3.82
CA ALA A 430 -4.93 -26.12 -4.65
C ALA A 430 -6.14 -26.13 -5.58
N ARG A 431 -7.33 -25.81 -5.05
CA ARG A 431 -8.57 -25.73 -5.81
C ARG A 431 -8.54 -24.61 -6.85
N ASP A 432 -8.25 -23.38 -6.44
CA ASP A 432 -8.44 -22.20 -7.28
C ASP A 432 -7.30 -21.98 -8.27
N LYS A 433 -6.10 -22.50 -7.98
CA LYS A 433 -4.90 -22.32 -8.81
C LYS A 433 -4.43 -23.57 -9.52
N LYS A 434 -4.55 -24.70 -8.84
CA LYS A 434 -4.06 -25.97 -9.36
C LYS A 434 -5.19 -26.85 -9.88
N GLN A 435 -6.44 -26.42 -9.70
CA GLN A 435 -7.64 -27.17 -10.10
C GLN A 435 -7.65 -28.58 -9.51
N MET A 436 -7.09 -28.72 -8.30
CA MET A 436 -7.05 -29.97 -7.56
C MET A 436 -8.28 -30.07 -6.67
N ASP A 437 -8.98 -31.19 -6.77
CA ASP A 437 -10.22 -31.46 -6.07
C ASP A 437 -10.22 -32.78 -5.29
N LYS A 438 -9.13 -33.56 -5.36
CA LYS A 438 -8.95 -34.85 -4.69
C LYS A 438 -7.87 -34.81 -3.61
N VAL A 439 -8.08 -35.57 -2.54
CA VAL A 439 -7.13 -35.73 -1.43
C VAL A 439 -7.28 -37.10 -0.80
N ASP A 440 -6.17 -37.65 -0.35
CA ASP A 440 -6.12 -38.89 0.41
C ASP A 440 -5.80 -38.60 1.88
N VAL A 441 -6.41 -39.37 2.78
CA VAL A 441 -6.19 -39.24 4.21
C VAL A 441 -6.25 -40.60 4.89
N ASN A 442 -5.36 -40.84 5.86
CA ASN A 442 -5.48 -42.03 6.70
C ASN A 442 -6.81 -42.03 7.45
N GLU A 443 -7.54 -43.13 7.40
CA GLU A 443 -8.84 -43.28 8.06
C GLU A 443 -8.76 -43.01 9.57
N GLN A 444 -7.66 -43.42 10.20
CA GLN A 444 -7.42 -43.22 11.64
C GLN A 444 -7.13 -41.75 12.01
N ASN A 445 -6.81 -40.89 11.04
CA ASN A 445 -6.57 -39.47 11.30
C ASN A 445 -7.90 -38.69 11.28
N GLU A 446 -8.73 -38.91 12.31
CA GLU A 446 -10.06 -38.32 12.43
C GLU A 446 -10.04 -36.78 12.34
N LYS A 447 -9.01 -36.13 12.88
CA LYS A 447 -8.86 -34.66 12.83
C LYS A 447 -8.73 -34.17 11.38
N ALA A 448 -7.86 -34.80 10.60
CA ALA A 448 -7.67 -34.45 9.19
C ALA A 448 -8.91 -34.77 8.36
N LEU A 449 -9.54 -35.93 8.59
CA LEU A 449 -10.80 -36.30 7.93
C LEU A 449 -11.90 -35.25 8.17
N GLN A 450 -12.14 -34.87 9.43
CA GLN A 450 -13.14 -33.84 9.75
C GLN A 450 -12.80 -32.47 9.15
N PHE A 451 -11.52 -32.13 9.06
CA PHE A 451 -11.07 -30.92 8.38
C PHE A 451 -11.49 -30.92 6.90
N TYR A 452 -11.25 -32.00 6.15
CA TYR A 452 -11.64 -32.08 4.75
C TYR A 452 -13.15 -32.11 4.55
N LEU A 453 -13.88 -32.86 5.38
CA LEU A 453 -15.35 -32.89 5.34
C LEU A 453 -15.95 -31.50 5.60
N HIS A 454 -15.39 -30.72 6.53
CA HIS A 454 -15.83 -29.34 6.79
C HIS A 454 -15.57 -28.39 5.60
N LEU A 455 -14.57 -28.70 4.77
CA LEU A 455 -14.30 -27.99 3.53
C LEU A 455 -15.17 -28.46 2.36
N GLY A 456 -16.04 -29.45 2.58
CA GLY A 456 -17.02 -29.94 1.61
C GLY A 456 -16.57 -31.15 0.80
N PHE A 457 -15.41 -31.74 1.11
CA PHE A 457 -15.00 -33.00 0.47
C PHE A 457 -15.92 -34.14 0.87
N GLN A 458 -16.06 -35.13 -0.02
CA GLN A 458 -16.86 -36.33 0.17
C GLN A 458 -16.00 -37.56 0.00
N ILE A 459 -16.23 -38.59 0.81
CA ILE A 459 -15.54 -39.87 0.69
C ILE A 459 -16.08 -40.58 -0.56
N ILE A 460 -15.18 -40.92 -1.48
CA ILE A 460 -15.49 -41.60 -2.76
C ILE A 460 -14.91 -43.02 -2.82
N GLY A 461 -13.98 -43.37 -1.93
CA GLY A 461 -13.34 -44.68 -1.90
C GLY A 461 -12.57 -44.93 -0.60
N ARG A 462 -12.15 -46.19 -0.42
CA ARG A 462 -11.34 -46.64 0.71
C ARG A 462 -10.46 -47.82 0.31
N ASP A 463 -9.19 -47.74 0.64
CA ASP A 463 -8.22 -48.85 0.56
C ASP A 463 -7.92 -49.41 1.95
N GLU A 464 -7.76 -50.74 2.06
CA GLU A 464 -7.48 -51.43 3.34
C GLU A 464 -6.05 -51.21 3.84
N THR A 465 -5.12 -50.89 2.94
CA THR A 465 -3.70 -50.73 3.23
C THR A 465 -3.14 -49.47 2.56
N ASP A 466 -2.01 -48.99 3.07
CA ASP A 466 -1.27 -47.92 2.39
C ASP A 466 -0.55 -48.43 1.12
N SER A 467 0.15 -47.53 0.43
CA SER A 467 0.94 -47.84 -0.78
C SER A 467 2.08 -48.85 -0.55
N MET A 468 2.43 -49.13 0.71
CA MET A 468 3.46 -50.09 1.11
C MET A 468 2.86 -51.40 1.63
N GLY A 469 1.53 -51.56 1.60
CA GLY A 469 0.83 -52.74 2.08
C GLY A 469 0.72 -52.83 3.61
N LYS A 470 1.04 -51.77 4.36
CA LYS A 470 0.85 -51.72 5.81
C LYS A 470 -0.63 -51.49 6.14
N PRO A 471 -1.13 -51.98 7.30
CA PRO A 471 -2.54 -51.90 7.67
C PRO A 471 -2.94 -50.49 8.16
N PHE A 472 -2.72 -49.49 7.31
CA PHE A 472 -3.09 -48.10 7.50
C PHE A 472 -4.08 -47.68 6.40
N PRO A 473 -5.39 -47.94 6.58
CA PRO A 473 -6.39 -47.67 5.57
C PRO A 473 -6.38 -46.21 5.11
N ILE A 474 -6.59 -46.01 3.81
CA ILE A 474 -6.63 -44.70 3.16
C ILE A 474 -8.06 -44.43 2.69
N LEU A 475 -8.59 -43.27 3.04
CA LEU A 475 -9.84 -42.75 2.48
C LEU A 475 -9.52 -41.81 1.33
N HIS A 476 -10.19 -42.02 0.20
CA HIS A 476 -10.12 -41.14 -0.97
C HIS A 476 -11.27 -40.15 -0.91
N LEU A 477 -10.95 -38.86 -0.92
CA LEU A 477 -11.91 -37.79 -0.83
C LEU A 477 -11.88 -36.89 -2.07
N GLN A 478 -13.04 -36.42 -2.49
CA GLN A 478 -13.18 -35.49 -3.61
C GLN A 478 -14.18 -34.37 -3.31
N LEU A 479 -13.90 -33.14 -3.75
CA LEU A 479 -14.89 -32.08 -3.79
C LEU A 479 -15.92 -32.37 -4.88
N PRO A 480 -17.22 -32.11 -4.65
CA PRO A 480 -18.21 -32.25 -5.72
C PRO A 480 -17.85 -31.35 -6.90
N GLU A 481 -18.03 -31.85 -8.13
CA GLU A 481 -17.92 -31.01 -9.32
C GLU A 481 -18.80 -29.78 -9.14
N ALA A 482 -18.23 -28.60 -9.42
CA ALA A 482 -18.98 -27.36 -9.32
C ALA A 482 -20.16 -27.42 -10.30
N ASN A 483 -21.38 -27.53 -9.76
CA ASN A 483 -22.60 -27.54 -10.56
C ASN A 483 -22.60 -26.29 -11.45
N PRO A 484 -22.58 -26.41 -12.79
CA PRO A 484 -22.45 -25.25 -13.68
C PRO A 484 -23.61 -24.26 -13.57
N GLY A 485 -24.69 -24.61 -12.85
CA GLY A 485 -25.86 -23.76 -12.61
C GLY A 485 -25.80 -22.80 -11.41
N ASN A 486 -24.72 -22.77 -10.61
CA ASN A 486 -24.63 -21.90 -9.43
C ASN A 486 -23.57 -20.78 -9.53
N ARG A 487 -23.08 -20.50 -10.74
CA ARG A 487 -22.51 -19.19 -11.09
C ARG A 487 -23.61 -18.39 -11.79
N ASN A 488 -24.48 -17.76 -11.03
CA ASN A 488 -25.47 -16.79 -11.53
C ASN A 488 -25.61 -15.64 -10.55
#